data_AF-A0A317LY18-F1
#
_entry.id   AF-A0A317LY18-F1
#
_cell.length_a   1.000
_cell.length_b   1.000
_cell.length_c   1.000
_cell.angle_alpha   90.00
_cell.angle_beta   90.00
_cell.angle_gamma   90.00
#
_symmetry.space_group_name_H-M   'P 1'
#
loop_
_entity.id
_entity.type
_entity.pdbx_description
1 polymer ?
#
loop_
_entity_poly.entity_id
_entity_poly.type
_entity_poly.pdbx_seq_one_letter_code
_entity_poly.pdbx_strand_id
1 'polypeptide(L)'
;MHPFVIALFCLLSTSLYAQRPVDTSGIHAEKLTRIFQEEVIPYVEAADSIPDWKSLGKHLISLYGDLGEEALFLSQTIYSMQRDDWANFSSAIIPFAKKYGPRIPAKQRQEFSRYMSRNAQLLYQSGRREEGIRWQILALPLADETEHPGMLDTIEKMKKGE
;
A
#
# COMPACT_ATOMS: atom_id res chain seq x y z
N MET A 1 13.37 4.45 -13.19
CA MET A 1 13.32 3.73 -11.92
C MET A 1 13.54 4.73 -10.81
N HIS A 2 12.50 5.10 -10.06
CA HIS A 2 12.73 5.84 -8.81
C HIS A 2 13.25 4.84 -7.78
N PRO A 3 14.40 5.11 -7.12
CA PRO A 3 14.89 4.25 -6.07
C PRO A 3 13.82 4.15 -4.96
N PHE A 4 13.66 2.95 -4.42
CA PHE A 4 12.71 2.59 -3.35
C PHE A 4 12.68 3.64 -2.21
N VAL A 5 13.85 4.20 -1.93
CA VAL A 5 14.09 5.32 -1.00
C VAL A 5 13.26 6.54 -1.33
N ILE A 6 13.24 7.08 -2.55
CA ILE A 6 12.59 8.37 -2.84
C ILE A 6 11.07 8.28 -2.63
N ALA A 7 10.45 7.17 -3.00
CA ALA A 7 9.02 6.96 -2.78
C ALA A 7 8.71 6.78 -1.28
N LEU A 8 9.52 6.03 -0.54
CA LEU A 8 9.33 5.87 0.91
C LEU A 8 9.64 7.17 1.68
N PHE A 9 10.69 7.91 1.29
CA PHE A 9 11.03 9.22 1.85
C PHE A 9 9.92 10.23 1.57
N CYS A 10 9.32 10.27 0.36
CA CYS A 10 8.20 11.17 0.05
C CYS A 10 6.87 10.83 0.74
N LEU A 11 6.75 9.63 1.32
CA LEU A 11 5.63 9.21 2.16
C LEU A 11 5.88 9.53 3.64
N LEU A 12 7.14 9.49 4.08
CA LEU A 12 7.55 9.71 5.48
C LEU A 12 7.97 11.16 5.78
N SER A 13 8.33 11.98 4.78
CA SER A 13 8.84 13.35 4.97
C SER A 13 7.77 14.44 5.04
N THR A 14 6.49 14.13 4.85
CA THR A 14 5.41 15.13 5.06
C THR A 14 5.06 15.37 6.53
N SER A 15 5.73 14.70 7.48
CA SER A 15 5.51 14.94 8.92
C SER A 15 6.52 15.90 9.57
N LEU A 16 7.61 16.29 8.88
CA LEU A 16 8.68 17.06 9.54
C LEU A 16 8.41 18.57 9.73
N TYR A 17 7.28 19.10 9.25
CA TYR A 17 6.93 20.52 9.43
C TYR A 17 5.43 20.73 9.70
N ALA A 18 4.92 20.17 10.78
CA ALA A 18 3.78 20.75 11.49
C ALA A 18 3.75 20.19 12.91
N GLN A 19 4.19 20.97 13.89
CA GLN A 19 3.87 20.71 15.29
C GLN A 19 2.33 20.75 15.42
N ARG A 20 1.71 19.56 15.43
CA ARG A 20 0.29 19.36 15.74
C ARG A 20 0.20 18.66 17.09
N PRO A 21 -0.87 18.88 17.87
CA PRO A 21 -1.05 18.23 19.16
C PRO A 21 -0.87 16.72 18.99
N VAL A 22 -0.15 16.11 19.95
CA VAL A 22 0.22 14.69 19.95
C VAL A 22 -1.04 13.83 19.98
N ASP A 23 -1.62 13.57 18.81
CA ASP A 23 -2.57 12.50 18.60
C ASP A 23 -1.77 11.19 18.51
N THR A 24 -2.30 10.13 19.12
CA THR A 24 -1.88 8.75 18.98
C THR A 24 -1.60 8.32 17.54
N SER A 25 -2.31 8.88 16.55
CA SER A 25 -2.03 8.68 15.12
C SER A 25 -0.64 9.17 14.69
N GLY A 26 -0.18 10.29 15.26
CA GLY A 26 1.16 10.85 15.01
C GLY A 26 2.27 9.98 15.59
N ILE A 27 2.11 9.52 16.84
CA ILE A 27 3.06 8.61 17.49
C ILE A 27 3.17 7.28 16.71
N HIS A 28 2.04 6.75 16.22
CA HIS A 28 2.03 5.52 15.42
C HIS A 28 2.84 5.68 14.13
N ALA A 29 2.60 6.77 13.39
CA ALA A 29 3.32 7.07 12.15
C ALA A 29 4.82 7.26 12.39
N GLU A 30 5.21 7.94 13.47
CA GLU A 30 6.63 8.11 13.85
C GLU A 30 7.30 6.76 14.15
N LYS A 31 6.63 5.87 14.89
CA LYS A 31 7.18 4.55 15.19
C LYS A 31 7.34 3.68 13.94
N LEU A 32 6.34 3.67 13.04
CA LEU A 32 6.47 3.00 11.75
C LEU A 32 7.62 3.60 10.94
N THR A 33 7.69 4.92 10.84
CA THR A 33 8.78 5.63 10.14
C THR A 33 10.14 5.14 10.60
N ARG A 34 10.33 5.03 11.92
CA ARG A 34 11.57 4.55 12.52
C ARG A 34 11.87 3.09 12.16
N ILE A 35 10.91 2.18 12.26
CA ILE A 35 11.09 0.77 11.86
C ILE A 35 11.50 0.69 10.38
N PHE A 36 10.88 1.49 9.52
CA PHE A 36 11.24 1.50 8.11
C PHE A 36 12.67 1.98 7.88
N GLN A 37 13.08 3.07 8.53
CA GLN A 37 14.41 3.64 8.37
C GLN A 37 15.52 2.74 8.95
N GLU A 38 15.28 2.14 10.12
CA GLU A 38 16.29 1.36 10.84
C GLU A 38 16.38 -0.09 10.35
N GLU A 39 15.26 -0.69 9.93
CA GLU A 39 15.19 -2.13 9.66
C GLU A 39 14.83 -2.46 8.20
N VAL A 40 13.73 -1.90 7.70
CA VAL A 40 13.18 -2.30 6.39
C VAL A 40 14.04 -1.80 5.23
N ILE A 41 14.34 -0.51 5.18
CA ILE A 41 15.09 0.10 4.07
C ILE A 41 16.47 -0.55 3.94
N PRO A 42 17.29 -0.64 5.00
CA PRO A 42 18.61 -1.26 4.89
C PRO A 42 18.53 -2.72 4.44
N TYR A 43 17.53 -3.47 4.92
CA TYR A 43 17.33 -4.86 4.55
C TYR A 43 16.97 -5.02 3.06
N VAL A 44 16.05 -4.20 2.56
CA VAL A 44 15.62 -4.24 1.15
C VAL A 44 16.71 -3.74 0.21
N GLU A 45 17.49 -2.73 0.62
CA GLU A 45 18.60 -2.20 -0.18
C GLU A 45 19.80 -3.15 -0.26
N ALA A 46 20.07 -3.89 0.82
CA ALA A 46 21.11 -4.90 0.83
C ALA A 46 20.73 -6.18 0.04
N ALA A 47 19.46 -6.32 -0.36
CA ALA A 47 19.01 -7.48 -1.11
C ALA A 47 19.37 -7.35 -2.59
N ASP A 48 20.26 -8.21 -3.08
CA ASP A 48 20.60 -8.33 -4.50
C ASP A 48 19.44 -8.90 -5.36
N SER A 49 18.37 -9.38 -4.73
CA SER A 49 17.21 -10.02 -5.38
C SER A 49 15.91 -9.75 -4.60
N ILE A 50 14.88 -10.57 -4.78
CA ILE A 50 13.61 -10.43 -4.05
C ILE A 50 13.90 -10.63 -2.55
N PRO A 51 13.53 -9.68 -1.66
CA PRO A 51 13.78 -9.79 -0.23
C PRO A 51 13.16 -11.06 0.37
N ASP A 52 13.87 -11.70 1.30
CA ASP A 52 13.30 -12.79 2.10
C ASP A 52 12.34 -12.21 3.15
N TRP A 53 11.11 -11.97 2.71
CA TRP A 53 10.03 -11.45 3.54
C TRP A 53 9.72 -12.33 4.75
N LYS A 54 10.01 -13.63 4.70
CA LYS A 54 9.75 -14.55 5.80
C LYS A 54 10.74 -14.31 6.94
N SER A 55 12.01 -14.14 6.61
CA SER A 55 13.05 -13.83 7.60
C SER A 55 12.88 -12.42 8.17
N LEU A 56 12.65 -11.41 7.31
CA LEU A 56 12.35 -10.06 7.76
C LEU A 56 11.11 -10.02 8.65
N GLY A 57 10.04 -10.71 8.26
CA GLY A 57 8.79 -10.74 9.02
C GLY A 57 8.97 -11.32 10.42
N LYS A 58 9.71 -12.43 10.56
CA LYS A 58 10.04 -12.99 11.89
C LYS A 58 10.79 -11.98 12.76
N HIS A 59 11.78 -11.30 12.19
CA HIS A 59 12.58 -10.29 12.88
C HIS A 59 11.72 -9.11 13.35
N LEU A 60 10.97 -8.49 12.44
CA LEU A 60 10.12 -7.34 12.76
C LEU A 60 9.05 -7.68 13.80
N ILE A 61 8.38 -8.82 13.67
CA ILE A 61 7.34 -9.24 14.63
C ILE A 61 7.97 -9.53 16.01
N SER A 62 9.17 -10.12 16.06
CA SER A 62 9.86 -10.39 17.32
C SER A 62 10.24 -9.11 18.06
N LEU A 63 10.63 -8.04 17.34
CA LEU A 63 11.06 -6.79 17.96
C LEU A 63 9.91 -5.82 18.27
N TYR A 64 8.89 -5.78 17.41
CA TYR A 64 7.87 -4.73 17.42
C TYR A 64 6.43 -5.24 17.52
N GLY A 65 6.22 -6.56 17.57
CA GLY A 65 4.88 -7.16 17.68
C GLY A 65 3.97 -6.78 16.51
N ASP A 66 2.73 -6.35 16.83
CA ASP A 66 1.73 -5.92 15.84
C ASP A 66 2.24 -4.81 14.91
N LEU A 67 3.08 -3.91 15.42
CA LEU A 67 3.65 -2.82 14.64
C LEU A 67 4.69 -3.33 13.62
N GLY A 68 5.41 -4.40 13.97
CA GLY A 68 6.34 -5.07 13.06
C GLY A 68 5.63 -5.84 11.96
N GLU A 69 4.49 -6.46 12.26
CA GLU A 69 3.63 -7.08 11.24
C GLU A 69 3.02 -6.03 10.30
N GLU A 70 2.56 -4.90 10.84
CA GLU A 70 2.08 -3.77 10.04
C GLU A 70 3.17 -3.25 9.09
N ALA A 71 4.40 -3.07 9.60
CA ALA A 71 5.55 -2.68 8.79
C ALA A 71 5.86 -3.72 7.69
N LEU A 72 5.82 -5.02 8.00
CA LEU A 72 6.03 -6.08 7.01
C LEU A 72 5.02 -6.01 5.86
N PHE A 73 3.72 -5.98 6.17
CA PHE A 73 2.68 -5.97 5.14
C PHE A 73 2.70 -4.69 4.30
N LEU A 74 2.92 -3.53 4.93
CA LEU A 74 3.09 -2.29 4.19
C LEU A 74 4.31 -2.35 3.27
N SER A 75 5.43 -2.92 3.73
CA SER A 75 6.66 -3.09 2.95
C SER A 75 6.45 -3.96 1.73
N GLN A 76 5.82 -5.14 1.89
CA GLN A 76 5.52 -6.05 0.77
C GLN A 76 4.61 -5.39 -0.27
N THR A 77 3.60 -4.66 0.21
CA THR A 77 2.64 -3.96 -0.65
C THR A 77 3.34 -2.87 -1.46
N ILE A 78 4.11 -1.99 -0.81
CA ILE A 78 4.84 -0.91 -1.48
C ILE A 78 5.89 -1.46 -2.43
N TYR A 79 6.67 -2.47 -2.01
CA TYR A 79 7.69 -3.10 -2.85
C TYR A 79 7.11 -3.70 -4.13
N SER A 80 5.99 -4.39 -4.02
CA SER A 80 5.32 -4.96 -5.19
C SER A 80 4.78 -3.87 -6.11
N MET A 81 4.13 -2.85 -5.55
CA MET A 81 3.57 -1.72 -6.32
C MET A 81 4.64 -0.96 -7.11
N GLN A 82 5.79 -0.68 -6.49
CA GLN A 82 6.89 0.06 -7.14
C GLN A 82 7.54 -0.70 -8.28
N ARG A 83 7.41 -2.03 -8.29
CA ARG A 83 7.92 -2.91 -9.36
C ARG A 83 6.87 -3.26 -10.40
N ASP A 84 5.68 -2.65 -10.31
CA ASP A 84 4.51 -2.99 -11.13
C ASP A 84 4.16 -4.49 -11.07
N ASP A 85 4.45 -5.12 -9.92
CA ASP A 85 4.21 -6.55 -9.69
C ASP A 85 2.80 -6.74 -9.13
N TRP A 86 1.83 -6.79 -10.04
CA TRP A 86 0.43 -6.98 -9.69
C TRP A 86 0.16 -8.26 -8.89
N ALA A 87 0.84 -9.36 -9.24
CA ALA A 87 0.61 -10.65 -8.58
C ALA A 87 0.96 -10.57 -7.10
N ASN A 88 2.15 -10.07 -6.76
CA ASN A 88 2.55 -9.94 -5.36
C ASN A 88 1.81 -8.81 -4.64
N PHE A 89 1.51 -7.69 -5.33
CA PHE A 89 0.73 -6.60 -4.75
C PHE A 89 -0.66 -7.07 -4.33
N SER A 90 -1.39 -7.72 -5.23
CA SER A 90 -2.77 -8.17 -5.01
C SER A 90 -2.87 -9.16 -3.85
N SER A 91 -1.83 -9.99 -3.66
CA SER A 91 -1.72 -10.89 -2.51
C SER A 91 -1.41 -10.15 -1.20
N ALA A 92 -0.58 -9.11 -1.24
CA ALA A 92 -0.11 -8.40 -0.03
C ALA A 92 -1.12 -7.37 0.50
N ILE A 93 -1.81 -6.64 -0.39
CA ILE A 93 -2.72 -5.55 0.00
C ILE A 93 -3.94 -6.05 0.78
N ILE A 94 -4.43 -7.26 0.51
CA ILE A 94 -5.65 -7.81 1.13
C ILE A 94 -5.48 -8.00 2.66
N PRO A 95 -4.49 -8.76 3.16
CA PRO A 95 -4.29 -8.89 4.60
C PRO A 95 -3.93 -7.56 5.25
N PHE A 96 -3.18 -6.71 4.55
CA PHE A 96 -2.82 -5.38 5.03
C PHE A 96 -4.06 -4.50 5.27
N ALA A 97 -4.88 -4.31 4.24
CA ALA A 97 -6.08 -3.50 4.30
C ALA A 97 -7.10 -4.06 5.31
N LYS A 98 -7.22 -5.39 5.40
CA LYS A 98 -8.13 -6.04 6.36
C LYS A 98 -7.76 -5.75 7.81
N LYS A 99 -6.47 -5.78 8.15
CA LYS A 99 -6.02 -5.63 9.55
C LYS A 99 -5.67 -4.19 9.91
N TYR A 100 -5.11 -3.43 8.98
CA TYR A 100 -4.52 -2.11 9.22
C TYR A 100 -5.11 -0.99 8.36
N GLY A 101 -6.14 -1.27 7.54
CA GLY A 101 -6.77 -0.31 6.62
C GLY A 101 -7.00 1.11 7.19
N PRO A 102 -7.62 1.25 8.38
CA PRO A 102 -7.86 2.56 8.99
C PRO A 102 -6.57 3.35 9.33
N ARG A 103 -5.44 2.66 9.51
CA ARG A 103 -4.14 3.26 9.90
C ARG A 103 -3.29 3.70 8.70
N ILE A 104 -3.62 3.27 7.49
CA ILE A 104 -2.85 3.61 6.29
C ILE A 104 -2.97 5.13 6.05
N PRO A 105 -1.89 5.92 5.90
CA PRO A 105 -2.00 7.35 5.62
C PRO A 105 -2.81 7.65 4.35
N ALA A 106 -3.60 8.72 4.34
CA ALA A 106 -4.51 9.05 3.24
C ALA A 106 -3.83 9.05 1.87
N LYS A 107 -2.68 9.73 1.76
CA LYS A 107 -1.86 9.75 0.54
C LYS A 107 -1.52 8.33 0.06
N GLN A 108 -1.08 7.46 0.97
CA GLN A 108 -0.72 6.08 0.62
C GLN A 108 -1.94 5.23 0.22
N ARG A 109 -3.09 5.39 0.89
CA ARG A 109 -4.34 4.73 0.49
C ARG A 109 -4.74 5.12 -0.93
N GLN A 110 -4.65 6.41 -1.25
CA GLN A 110 -4.99 6.94 -2.57
C GLN A 110 -4.04 6.40 -3.66
N GLU A 111 -2.74 6.26 -3.38
CA GLU A 111 -1.80 5.59 -4.29
C GLU A 111 -2.21 4.13 -4.55
N PHE A 112 -2.60 3.38 -3.51
CA PHE A 112 -3.09 2.01 -3.68
C PHE A 112 -4.38 1.96 -4.51
N SER A 113 -5.33 2.88 -4.25
CA SER A 113 -6.56 2.98 -5.03
C SER A 113 -6.27 3.19 -6.52
N ARG A 114 -5.37 4.11 -6.86
CA ARG A 114 -5.00 4.39 -8.25
C ARG A 114 -4.30 3.21 -8.91
N TYR A 115 -3.40 2.54 -8.20
CA TYR A 115 -2.73 1.34 -8.70
C TYR A 115 -3.71 0.16 -8.92
N MET A 116 -4.62 -0.06 -7.97
CA MET A 116 -5.66 -1.08 -8.07
C MET A 116 -6.63 -0.79 -9.22
N SER A 117 -7.07 0.45 -9.38
CA SER A 117 -7.98 0.85 -10.48
C SER A 117 -7.33 0.67 -11.85
N ARG A 118 -6.04 1.04 -12.00
CA ARG A 118 -5.30 0.80 -13.24
C ARG A 118 -5.25 -0.69 -13.60
N ASN A 119 -4.89 -1.55 -12.63
CA ASN A 119 -4.81 -2.99 -12.86
C ASN A 119 -6.18 -3.63 -13.05
N ALA A 120 -7.22 -3.14 -12.37
CA ALA A 120 -8.61 -3.54 -12.59
C ALA A 120 -9.04 -3.34 -14.05
N GLN A 121 -8.71 -2.18 -14.63
CA GLN A 121 -8.98 -1.91 -16.04
C GLN A 121 -8.25 -2.87 -16.98
N LEU A 122 -6.97 -3.16 -16.72
CA LEU A 122 -6.18 -4.12 -17.51
C LEU A 122 -6.75 -5.55 -17.44
N LEU A 123 -7.16 -5.99 -16.24
CA LEU A 123 -7.84 -7.26 -16.04
C LEU A 123 -9.14 -7.32 -16.84
N TYR A 124 -9.93 -6.25 -16.79
CA TYR A 124 -11.18 -6.16 -17.51
C TYR A 124 -10.99 -6.26 -19.04
N GLN A 125 -10.05 -5.47 -19.57
CA GLN A 125 -9.73 -5.42 -21.00
C GLN A 125 -9.12 -6.73 -21.53
N SER A 126 -8.41 -7.48 -20.68
CA SER A 126 -7.85 -8.80 -21.02
C SER A 126 -8.86 -9.95 -20.95
N GLY A 127 -10.14 -9.66 -20.67
CA GLY A 127 -11.21 -10.66 -20.61
C GLY A 127 -11.47 -11.22 -19.22
N ARG A 128 -10.67 -10.88 -18.20
CA ARG A 128 -10.92 -11.21 -16.78
C ARG A 128 -11.88 -10.21 -16.16
N ARG A 129 -13.05 -10.04 -16.77
CA ARG A 129 -14.01 -8.95 -16.49
C ARG A 129 -14.46 -8.91 -15.03
N GLU A 130 -14.87 -10.04 -14.47
CA GLU A 130 -15.35 -10.12 -13.08
C GLU A 130 -14.25 -9.75 -12.09
N GLU A 131 -13.00 -10.11 -12.40
CA GLU A 131 -11.87 -9.78 -11.55
C GLU A 131 -11.52 -8.29 -11.62
N GLY A 132 -11.53 -7.72 -12.83
CA GLY A 132 -11.40 -6.28 -13.01
C GLY A 132 -12.45 -5.51 -12.20
N ILE A 133 -13.73 -5.90 -12.30
CA ILE A 133 -14.81 -5.27 -11.52
C ILE A 133 -14.55 -5.40 -10.01
N ARG A 134 -14.15 -6.59 -9.54
CA ARG A 134 -13.83 -6.80 -8.11
C ARG A 134 -12.73 -5.85 -7.62
N TRP A 135 -11.64 -5.71 -8.37
CA TRP A 135 -10.54 -4.83 -7.97
C TRP A 135 -10.91 -3.35 -8.06
N GLN A 136 -11.75 -2.95 -9.01
CA GLN A 136 -12.28 -1.59 -9.08
C GLN A 136 -13.15 -1.25 -7.84
N ILE A 137 -13.97 -2.21 -7.41
CA ILE A 137 -14.78 -2.07 -6.18
C ILE A 137 -13.88 -1.98 -4.94
N LEU A 138 -12.84 -2.82 -4.85
CA LEU A 138 -11.88 -2.79 -3.74
C LEU A 138 -11.05 -1.49 -3.70
N ALA A 139 -10.83 -0.85 -4.85
CA ALA A 139 -10.11 0.42 -4.94
C ALA A 139 -10.91 1.60 -4.39
N LEU A 140 -12.24 1.58 -4.55
CA LEU A 140 -13.15 2.66 -4.15
C LEU A 140 -12.95 3.12 -2.70
N PRO A 141 -13.00 2.25 -1.65
CA PRO A 141 -12.85 2.70 -0.26
C PRO A 141 -11.45 3.22 0.10
N LEU A 142 -10.48 3.12 -0.81
CA LEU A 142 -9.12 3.63 -0.62
C LEU A 142 -8.89 4.97 -1.34
N ALA A 143 -9.81 5.38 -2.21
CA ALA A 143 -9.69 6.58 -3.02
C ALA A 143 -9.90 7.85 -2.20
N ASP A 144 -9.66 9.01 -2.83
CA ASP A 144 -10.19 10.24 -2.30
C ASP A 144 -11.71 10.26 -2.47
N GLU A 145 -12.44 10.76 -1.47
CA GLU A 145 -13.91 10.81 -1.53
C GLU A 145 -14.42 11.63 -2.71
N THR A 146 -13.64 12.62 -3.16
CA THR A 146 -13.96 13.42 -4.36
C THR A 146 -13.90 12.60 -5.65
N GLU A 147 -13.19 11.48 -5.67
CA GLU A 147 -13.09 10.57 -6.82
C GLU A 147 -14.22 9.52 -6.84
N HIS A 148 -14.92 9.31 -5.72
CA HIS A 148 -15.95 8.27 -5.60
C HIS A 148 -17.02 8.32 -6.70
N PRO A 149 -17.61 9.48 -7.06
CA PRO A 149 -18.63 9.52 -8.11
C PRO A 149 -18.14 8.97 -9.46
N GLY A 150 -16.92 9.34 -9.86
CA GLY A 150 -16.33 8.86 -11.12
C GLY A 150 -15.97 7.38 -11.08
N MET A 151 -15.50 6.88 -9.94
CA MET A 151 -15.23 5.46 -9.76
C MET A 151 -16.50 4.61 -9.75
N LEU A 152 -17.59 5.10 -9.14
CA LEU A 152 -18.89 4.42 -9.16
C LEU A 152 -19.47 4.34 -10.58
N ASP A 153 -19.40 5.43 -11.35
CA ASP A 153 -19.78 5.43 -12.76
C ASP A 153 -18.97 4.40 -13.56
N THR A 154 -17.65 4.34 -13.33
CA THR A 154 -16.76 3.34 -13.96
C THR A 154 -17.18 1.91 -13.61
N ILE A 155 -17.46 1.63 -12.33
CA ILE A 155 -17.92 0.31 -11.87
C ILE A 155 -19.23 -0.10 -12.58
N GLU A 156 -20.18 0.83 -12.70
CA GLU A 156 -21.45 0.55 -13.36
C GLU A 156 -21.29 0.29 -14.87
N LYS A 157 -20.43 1.03 -15.56
CA LYS A 157 -20.09 0.77 -16.97
C LYS A 157 -19.44 -0.60 -17.15
N MET A 158 -18.45 -0.94 -16.32
CA MET A 158 -17.80 -2.26 -16.34
C MET A 158 -18.80 -3.40 -16.12
N LYS A 159 -19.78 -3.22 -15.22
CA LYS A 159 -20.85 -4.22 -15.00
C LYS A 159 -21.76 -4.39 -16.22
N LYS A 160 -22.00 -3.32 -16.98
CA LYS A 160 -22.83 -3.34 -18.20
C LYS A 160 -22.10 -3.84 -19.44
N GLY A 161 -20.76 -3.92 -19.41
CA GLY A 161 -19.99 -4.30 -20.60
C GLY A 161 -19.62 -3.13 -21.51
N GLU A 162 -19.73 -1.90 -21.02
CA GLU A 162 -19.48 -0.64 -21.74
C GLU A 162 -18.00 -0.24 -21.71
#